data_AF-A0A7J9G789-F1
#
_entry.id   AF-A0A7J9G789-F1
#
_cell.length_a   1.000
_cell.length_b   1.000
_cell.length_c   1.000
_cell.angle_alpha   90.00
_cell.angle_beta   90.00
_cell.angle_gamma   90.00
#
_symmetry.space_group_name_H-M   'P 1'
#
loop_
_entity.id
_entity.type
_entity.pdbx_description
1 polymer ?
#
loop_
_entity_poly.entity_id
_entity_poly.type
_entity_poly.pdbx_seq_one_letter_code
_entity_poly.pdbx_strand_id
1 'polypeptide(L)'
;MKRALEEQYGGEEELPQTNPGFNNTPFKFTKYSNAYMLVYIRESDKDKIICNVDEKDIAEHLKVARDEDLLEQIGKDIYFDLVDHDKVRSFRIQKQTPFNDFKEELAKEFGIPVQYQRYWIWAKRQNHTFRPNRPLTPQEEAQPVGQLRDMSNKAHNAELKLFLEVGCGPDLQPIPPPDKTREDIMLFFKLYDPEKGELRYVGRLLVKLSGKPIEYITKLNQMAGFAPDEEIELYEEIKFEPCVMCEHLDKRCSFRLSQIEDGDIICFQKSLPIASEEACQYPDVPSFLEYVHNRQIVHFRSLERPKEDDFCLELSKIHTYDDVVERVAHKIGLDDPSKIRLTSHNCYSQQPKP
;
A
#
# COMPACT_ATOMS: atom_id res chain seq x y z
N MET A 1 -26.86 39.09 10.26
CA MET A 1 -28.31 38.81 10.15
C MET A 1 -28.88 39.34 8.85
N LYS A 2 -28.92 40.66 8.60
CA LYS A 2 -29.48 41.27 7.38
C LYS A 2 -29.04 40.62 6.06
N ARG A 3 -27.73 40.46 5.82
CA ARG A 3 -27.20 39.79 4.61
C ARG A 3 -27.57 38.30 4.48
N ALA A 4 -27.71 37.60 5.60
CA ALA A 4 -27.94 36.15 5.63
C ALA A 4 -29.42 35.77 5.64
N LEU A 5 -30.31 36.70 6.00
CA LEU A 5 -31.75 36.46 6.13
C LEU A 5 -32.54 37.40 5.22
N GLU A 6 -32.44 38.71 5.43
CA GLU A 6 -33.24 39.72 4.71
C GLU A 6 -32.86 39.84 3.23
N GLU A 7 -31.57 39.72 2.92
CA GLU A 7 -31.10 39.81 1.53
C GLU A 7 -31.27 38.48 0.75
N GLN A 8 -31.66 37.38 1.40
CA GLN A 8 -31.90 36.09 0.77
C GLN A 8 -33.38 35.79 0.50
N TYR A 9 -34.28 36.72 0.83
CA TYR A 9 -35.64 36.68 0.30
C TYR A 9 -35.60 36.94 -1.21
N GLY A 10 -36.33 36.11 -1.96
CA GLY A 10 -36.47 36.28 -3.42
C GLY A 10 -37.14 37.61 -3.78
N GLY A 11 -37.07 37.98 -5.06
CA GLY A 11 -37.65 39.20 -5.60
C GLY A 11 -37.11 39.51 -6.99
N GLU A 12 -37.49 40.66 -7.54
CA GLU A 12 -36.92 41.19 -8.77
C GLU A 12 -35.98 42.36 -8.42
N GLU A 13 -34.81 42.41 -9.05
CA GLU A 13 -33.85 43.50 -8.86
C GLU A 13 -33.81 44.35 -10.14
N GLU A 14 -33.89 45.67 -9.96
CA GLU A 14 -33.84 46.65 -11.06
C GLU A 14 -32.42 47.24 -11.12
N LEU A 15 -31.80 47.18 -12.30
CA LEU A 15 -30.51 47.84 -12.51
C LEU A 15 -30.68 49.37 -12.45
N PRO A 16 -29.74 50.11 -11.83
CA PRO A 16 -29.74 51.56 -11.88
C PRO A 16 -29.68 52.04 -13.33
N GLN A 17 -30.58 52.95 -13.72
CA GLN A 17 -30.55 53.57 -15.05
C GLN A 17 -29.21 54.29 -15.26
N THR A 18 -28.39 53.81 -16.19
CA THR A 18 -27.07 54.39 -16.46
C THR A 18 -27.10 55.61 -17.39
N ASN A 19 -28.27 56.04 -17.88
CA ASN A 19 -28.41 57.23 -18.74
C ASN A 19 -29.73 58.00 -18.48
N PRO A 20 -29.70 59.27 -18.01
CA PRO A 20 -30.90 60.05 -17.66
C PRO A 20 -31.79 60.52 -18.83
N GLY A 21 -31.60 59.98 -20.05
CA GLY A 21 -32.17 60.55 -21.28
C GLY A 21 -33.10 59.64 -22.09
N PHE A 22 -33.28 58.37 -21.70
CA PHE A 22 -34.15 57.42 -22.42
C PHE A 22 -35.13 56.76 -21.45
N ASN A 23 -36.43 57.05 -21.60
CA ASN A 23 -37.52 56.40 -20.84
C ASN A 23 -37.80 55.00 -21.37
N ASN A 24 -36.92 54.04 -21.11
CA ASN A 24 -37.27 52.63 -21.18
C ASN A 24 -37.65 52.13 -19.78
N THR A 25 -38.71 51.31 -19.69
CA THR A 25 -39.05 50.59 -18.45
C THR A 25 -37.82 49.81 -17.95
N PRO A 26 -37.46 49.92 -16.66
CA PRO A 26 -36.30 49.21 -16.12
C PRO A 26 -36.39 47.71 -16.41
N PHE A 27 -35.30 47.13 -16.92
CA PHE A 27 -35.21 45.69 -17.12
C PHE A 27 -35.17 45.02 -15.73
N LYS A 28 -36.25 44.32 -15.39
CA LYS A 28 -36.36 43.57 -14.13
C LYS A 28 -35.80 42.17 -14.36
N PHE A 29 -34.89 41.73 -13.50
CA PHE A 29 -34.46 40.34 -13.47
C PHE A 29 -34.76 39.74 -12.11
N THR A 30 -35.13 38.46 -12.08
CA THR A 30 -35.29 37.72 -10.83
C THR A 30 -33.95 37.68 -10.10
N LYS A 31 -33.97 38.06 -8.82
CA LYS A 31 -32.80 38.06 -7.96
C LYS A 31 -32.13 36.69 -7.98
N TYR A 32 -30.87 36.65 -8.40
CA TYR A 32 -30.12 35.39 -8.63
C TYR A 32 -29.77 34.64 -7.33
N SER A 33 -29.89 35.28 -6.17
CA SER A 33 -29.60 34.68 -4.86
C SER A 33 -30.85 34.72 -3.98
N ASN A 34 -31.49 33.57 -3.82
CA ASN A 34 -32.55 33.32 -2.87
C ASN A 34 -32.25 32.05 -2.07
N ALA A 35 -32.72 32.00 -0.82
CA ALA A 35 -32.57 30.80 0.00
C ALA A 35 -33.39 29.63 -0.57
N TYR A 36 -32.75 28.51 -0.88
CA TYR A 36 -33.43 27.30 -1.36
C TYR A 36 -33.74 26.30 -0.23
N MET A 37 -33.04 26.39 0.90
CA MET A 37 -33.19 25.51 2.06
C MET A 37 -32.80 26.26 3.33
N LEU A 38 -33.56 26.03 4.41
CA LEU A 38 -33.31 26.60 5.73
C LEU A 38 -33.10 25.47 6.74
N VAL A 39 -32.07 25.59 7.57
CA VAL A 39 -31.77 24.63 8.64
C VAL A 39 -32.05 25.30 9.97
N TYR A 40 -32.97 24.72 10.74
CA TYR A 40 -33.32 25.17 12.09
C TYR A 40 -32.85 24.16 13.12
N ILE A 41 -32.31 24.66 14.22
CA ILE A 41 -31.91 23.85 15.37
C ILE A 41 -32.86 24.20 16.51
N ARG A 42 -33.44 23.19 17.15
CA ARG A 42 -34.28 23.39 18.33
C ARG A 42 -33.45 24.04 19.43
N GLU A 43 -33.96 25.12 20.02
CA GLU A 43 -33.21 25.89 21.02
C GLU A 43 -32.77 25.02 22.21
N SER A 44 -33.62 24.07 22.65
CA SER A 44 -33.29 23.12 23.73
C SER A 44 -32.13 22.18 23.40
N ASP A 45 -31.85 21.94 22.12
CA ASP A 45 -30.86 20.95 21.66
C ASP A 45 -29.61 21.64 21.09
N LYS A 46 -29.57 22.99 21.14
CA LYS A 46 -28.51 23.80 20.54
C LYS A 46 -27.12 23.42 21.04
N ASP A 47 -26.94 23.26 22.36
CA ASP A 47 -25.63 22.95 22.95
C ASP A 47 -25.17 21.53 22.63
N LYS A 48 -26.10 20.63 22.33
CA LYS A 48 -25.80 19.26 21.91
C LYS A 48 -25.39 19.19 20.43
N ILE A 49 -26.06 19.96 19.57
CA ILE A 49 -25.85 19.95 18.12
C ILE A 49 -24.68 20.87 17.72
N ILE A 50 -24.60 22.05 18.32
CA ILE A 50 -23.49 23.01 18.20
C ILE A 50 -22.58 22.85 19.42
N CYS A 51 -22.10 21.62 19.62
CA CYS A 51 -21.09 21.37 20.65
C CYS A 51 -19.72 21.87 20.16
N ASN A 52 -18.85 22.21 21.11
CA ASN A 52 -17.48 22.53 20.79
C ASN A 52 -16.76 21.23 20.43
N VAL A 53 -16.37 21.10 19.17
CA VAL A 53 -15.50 20.03 18.69
C VAL A 53 -14.08 20.56 18.71
N ASP A 54 -13.19 19.90 19.46
CA ASP A 54 -11.78 20.21 19.49
C ASP A 54 -10.96 19.14 18.73
N GLU A 55 -9.66 19.37 18.55
CA GLU A 55 -8.81 18.42 17.84
C GLU A 55 -8.78 17.02 18.47
N LYS A 56 -9.12 16.88 19.75
CA LYS A 56 -9.11 15.62 20.52
C LYS A 56 -10.34 14.76 20.22
N ASP A 57 -11.41 15.36 19.70
CA ASP A 57 -12.60 14.64 19.22
C ASP A 57 -12.34 13.96 17.86
N ILE A 58 -11.25 14.32 17.18
CA ILE A 58 -10.82 13.70 15.92
C ILE A 58 -10.05 12.43 16.26
N ALA A 59 -10.59 11.29 15.84
CA ALA A 59 -9.92 10.01 16.00
C ALA A 59 -8.79 9.82 14.98
N GLU A 60 -7.75 9.12 15.41
CA GLU A 60 -6.64 8.66 14.61
C GLU A 60 -6.94 7.32 13.94
N HIS A 61 -6.41 7.16 12.74
CA HIS A 61 -6.40 5.88 12.04
C HIS A 61 -5.02 5.24 12.17
N LEU A 62 -4.97 4.10 12.86
CA LEU A 62 -3.77 3.30 13.03
C LEU A 62 -3.88 2.07 12.15
N LYS A 63 -2.81 1.73 11.44
CA LYS A 63 -2.71 0.48 10.68
C LYS A 63 -1.57 -0.35 11.27
N VAL A 64 -1.88 -1.57 11.68
CA VAL A 64 -0.91 -2.46 12.32
C VAL A 64 -0.78 -3.72 11.47
N ALA A 65 0.32 -3.82 10.74
CA ALA A 65 0.64 -4.99 9.94
C ALA A 65 1.33 -6.06 10.81
N ARG A 66 1.05 -7.34 10.54
CA ARG A 66 1.63 -8.52 11.20
C ARG A 66 2.14 -9.52 10.17
N ASP A 67 2.91 -10.49 10.63
CA ASP A 67 3.43 -11.57 9.78
C ASP A 67 2.29 -12.31 9.02
N GLU A 68 1.08 -12.40 9.59
CA GLU A 68 -0.09 -12.96 8.90
C GLU A 68 -0.53 -12.12 7.69
N ASP A 69 -0.55 -10.78 7.81
CA ASP A 69 -0.92 -9.90 6.69
C ASP A 69 0.08 -10.03 5.53
N LEU A 70 1.37 -10.16 5.87
CA LEU A 70 2.46 -10.38 4.90
C LEU A 70 2.28 -11.73 4.20
N LEU A 71 1.97 -12.79 4.96
CA LEU A 71 1.72 -14.13 4.43
C LEU A 71 0.49 -14.19 3.52
N GLU A 72 -0.56 -13.46 3.85
CA GLU A 72 -1.80 -13.47 3.09
C GLU A 72 -1.67 -12.72 1.75
N GLN A 73 -0.96 -11.60 1.75
CA GLN A 73 -0.88 -10.66 0.60
C GLN A 73 0.27 -10.95 -0.37
N ILE A 74 1.46 -11.32 0.13
CA ILE A 74 2.65 -11.54 -0.72
C ILE A 74 2.41 -12.74 -1.63
N GLY A 75 2.59 -12.53 -2.94
CA GLY A 75 2.36 -13.54 -3.98
C GLY A 75 0.95 -13.55 -4.55
N LYS A 76 0.04 -12.71 -4.03
CA LYS A 76 -1.33 -12.58 -4.51
C LYS A 76 -1.64 -11.14 -4.88
N ASP A 77 -1.72 -10.30 -3.84
CA ASP A 77 -2.08 -8.90 -3.93
C ASP A 77 -0.87 -8.01 -4.21
N ILE A 78 0.28 -8.41 -3.65
CA ILE A 78 1.52 -7.67 -3.71
C ILE A 78 2.68 -8.64 -3.98
N TYR A 79 3.64 -8.22 -4.79
CA TYR A 79 4.84 -9.01 -5.09
C TYR A 79 6.12 -8.30 -4.63
N PHE A 80 6.14 -6.98 -4.77
CA PHE A 80 7.22 -6.12 -4.28
C PHE A 80 6.80 -5.37 -3.01
N ASP A 81 7.73 -5.17 -2.08
CA ASP A 81 7.50 -4.66 -0.73
C ASP A 81 6.74 -5.68 0.16
N LEU A 82 6.39 -5.30 1.38
CA LEU A 82 5.86 -6.23 2.38
C LEU A 82 4.33 -6.33 2.41
N VAL A 83 3.63 -5.21 2.24
CA VAL A 83 2.17 -5.18 2.47
C VAL A 83 1.51 -3.99 1.78
N ASP A 84 0.30 -4.19 1.27
CA ASP A 84 -0.62 -3.12 0.91
C ASP A 84 -1.33 -2.63 2.18
N HIS A 85 -0.91 -1.46 2.66
CA HIS A 85 -1.47 -0.85 3.87
C HIS A 85 -2.96 -0.52 3.77
N ASP A 86 -3.54 -0.40 2.58
CA ASP A 86 -4.98 -0.12 2.45
C ASP A 86 -5.82 -1.38 2.67
N LYS A 87 -5.21 -2.56 2.57
CA LYS A 87 -5.80 -3.86 2.92
C LYS A 87 -5.50 -4.28 4.35
N VAL A 88 -4.60 -3.59 5.06
CA VAL A 88 -4.31 -3.83 6.48
C VAL A 88 -5.42 -3.26 7.34
N ARG A 89 -5.78 -4.00 8.41
CA ARG A 89 -6.80 -3.57 9.37
C ARG A 89 -6.48 -2.20 9.97
N SER A 90 -7.47 -1.31 9.92
CA SER A 90 -7.40 0.02 10.53
C SER A 90 -8.12 0.05 11.89
N PHE A 91 -7.47 0.66 12.88
CA PHE A 91 -7.98 0.91 14.21
C PHE A 91 -8.26 2.41 14.36
N ARG A 92 -9.44 2.74 14.88
CA ARG A 92 -9.86 4.12 15.13
C ARG A 92 -9.73 4.43 16.61
N ILE A 93 -8.72 5.25 16.97
CA ILE A 93 -8.34 5.50 18.37
C ILE A 93 -8.34 7.01 18.65
N GLN A 94 -8.71 7.43 19.86
CA GLN A 94 -8.66 8.86 20.22
C GLN A 94 -7.20 9.33 20.35
N LYS A 95 -6.90 10.57 19.94
CA LYS A 95 -5.53 11.13 19.98
C LYS A 95 -4.86 11.05 21.35
N GLN A 96 -5.65 11.27 22.40
CA GLN A 96 -5.22 11.30 23.79
C GLN A 96 -5.06 9.92 24.41
N THR A 97 -5.50 8.85 23.73
CA THR A 97 -5.36 7.48 24.26
C THR A 97 -3.87 7.19 24.47
N PRO A 98 -3.46 6.82 25.70
CA PRO A 98 -2.11 6.34 25.96
C PRO A 98 -1.77 5.15 25.05
N PHE A 99 -0.56 5.11 24.48
CA PHE A 99 -0.19 4.01 23.59
C PHE A 99 -0.25 2.65 24.31
N ASN A 100 0.04 2.58 25.61
CA ASN A 100 -0.12 1.34 26.39
C ASN A 100 -1.57 0.83 26.45
N ASP A 101 -2.56 1.72 26.53
CA ASP A 101 -3.97 1.31 26.51
C ASP A 101 -4.34 0.74 25.14
N PHE A 102 -3.77 1.30 24.06
CA PHE A 102 -3.89 0.73 22.72
C PHE A 102 -3.23 -0.65 22.60
N LYS A 103 -2.06 -0.88 23.23
CA LYS A 103 -1.43 -2.22 23.28
C LYS A 103 -2.35 -3.26 23.95
N GLU A 104 -3.07 -2.87 24.99
CA GLU A 104 -4.05 -3.72 25.68
C GLU A 104 -5.29 -4.02 24.81
N GLU A 105 -5.76 -3.05 24.01
CA GLU A 105 -6.81 -3.30 23.01
C GLU A 105 -6.36 -4.30 21.96
N LEU A 106 -5.14 -4.13 21.41
CA LEU A 106 -4.56 -5.08 20.47
C LEU A 106 -4.29 -6.46 21.09
N ALA A 107 -3.96 -6.50 22.39
CA ALA A 107 -3.79 -7.76 23.09
C ALA A 107 -5.09 -8.57 23.14
N LYS A 108 -6.23 -7.90 23.35
CA LYS A 108 -7.55 -8.54 23.33
C LYS A 108 -7.96 -8.95 21.92
N GLU A 109 -7.69 -8.10 20.95
CA GLU A 109 -8.09 -8.34 19.55
C GLU A 109 -7.32 -9.50 18.92
N PHE A 110 -6.00 -9.53 19.12
CA PHE A 110 -5.13 -10.53 18.50
C PHE A 110 -4.83 -11.71 19.41
N GLY A 111 -5.19 -11.64 20.70
CA GLY A 111 -4.84 -12.66 21.69
C GLY A 111 -3.35 -12.68 22.03
N ILE A 112 -2.64 -11.56 21.85
CA ILE A 112 -1.18 -11.46 22.03
C ILE A 112 -0.89 -10.56 23.23
N PRO A 113 -0.48 -11.09 24.39
CA PRO A 113 -0.16 -10.29 25.56
C PRO A 113 0.85 -9.15 25.30
N VAL A 114 0.68 -8.02 25.98
CA VAL A 114 1.47 -6.79 25.77
C VAL A 114 2.99 -7.03 25.86
N GLN A 115 3.43 -7.93 26.75
CA GLN A 115 4.84 -8.27 26.92
C GLN A 115 5.47 -9.00 25.71
N TYR A 116 4.65 -9.51 24.79
CA TYR A 116 5.09 -10.19 23.56
C TYR A 116 4.97 -9.31 22.32
N GLN A 117 4.56 -8.04 22.49
CA GLN A 117 4.37 -7.09 21.41
C GLN A 117 5.56 -6.13 21.30
N ARG A 118 6.25 -6.12 20.15
CA ARG A 118 7.18 -5.05 19.79
C ARG A 118 6.70 -4.31 18.54
N TYR A 119 6.58 -3.00 18.62
CA TYR A 119 6.08 -2.18 17.52
C TYR A 119 7.23 -1.52 16.77
N TRP A 120 7.16 -1.57 15.44
CA TRP A 120 8.11 -0.97 14.52
C TRP A 120 7.46 0.15 13.73
N ILE A 121 8.13 1.28 13.61
CA ILE A 121 7.70 2.40 12.75
C ILE A 121 8.09 2.08 11.31
N TRP A 122 7.15 2.29 10.39
CA TRP A 122 7.43 2.26 8.96
C TRP A 122 8.02 3.60 8.49
N ALA A 123 9.00 3.55 7.60
CA ALA A 123 9.58 4.74 6.99
C ALA A 123 9.64 4.61 5.47
N LYS A 124 9.39 5.74 4.78
CA LYS A 124 9.59 5.84 3.34
C LYS A 124 11.07 6.14 3.06
N ARG A 125 11.69 5.32 2.23
CA ARG A 125 13.09 5.44 1.86
C ARG A 125 13.26 6.26 0.57
N GLN A 126 14.50 6.61 0.24
CA GLN A 126 14.83 7.40 -0.96
C GLN A 126 14.49 6.67 -2.26
N ASN A 127 14.56 5.34 -2.27
CA ASN A 127 14.20 4.47 -3.40
C ASN A 127 12.68 4.22 -3.52
N HIS A 128 11.85 5.01 -2.84
CA HIS A 128 10.39 4.92 -2.81
C HIS A 128 9.79 3.66 -2.15
N THR A 129 10.61 2.78 -1.58
CA THR A 129 10.13 1.67 -0.74
C THR A 129 9.57 2.19 0.59
N PHE A 130 8.69 1.41 1.21
CA PHE A 130 8.12 1.72 2.51
C PHE A 130 8.28 0.49 3.42
N ARG A 131 9.21 0.55 4.37
CA ARG A 131 9.64 -0.64 5.15
C ARG A 131 9.65 -0.36 6.66
N PRO A 132 9.54 -1.40 7.51
CA PRO A 132 9.80 -1.29 8.94
C PRO A 132 11.24 -0.81 9.17
N ASN A 133 11.42 0.31 9.85
CA ASN A 133 12.72 0.96 9.96
C ASN A 133 13.38 0.74 11.32
N ARG A 134 12.62 0.91 12.41
CA ARG A 134 13.12 0.73 13.78
C ARG A 134 11.99 0.45 14.75
N PRO A 135 12.28 -0.19 15.90
CA PRO A 135 11.30 -0.31 16.97
C PRO A 135 10.99 1.05 17.60
N LEU A 136 9.81 1.14 18.21
CA LEU A 136 9.46 2.22 19.13
C LEU A 136 10.36 2.19 20.36
N THR A 137 10.74 3.38 20.81
CA THR A 137 11.49 3.55 22.05
C THR A 137 10.53 3.57 23.26
N PRO A 138 10.99 3.23 24.47
CA PRO A 138 10.16 3.32 25.67
C PRO A 138 9.59 4.73 25.92
N GLN A 139 10.33 5.77 25.53
CA GLN A 139 9.87 7.16 25.64
C GLN A 139 8.72 7.46 24.68
N GLU A 140 8.75 6.90 23.46
CA GLU A 140 7.70 6.99 22.45
C GLU A 140 6.45 6.20 22.88
N GLU A 141 6.62 4.98 23.41
CA GLU A 141 5.49 4.17 23.92
C GLU A 141 4.82 4.78 25.17
N ALA A 142 5.51 5.66 25.89
CA ALA A 142 4.93 6.38 27.02
C ALA A 142 4.04 7.56 26.61
N GLN A 143 4.02 7.94 25.32
CA GLN A 143 3.21 9.07 24.84
C GLN A 143 1.79 8.65 24.41
N PRO A 144 0.86 9.61 24.29
CA PRO A 144 -0.40 9.40 23.60
C PRO A 144 -0.22 9.08 22.12
N VAL A 145 -1.14 8.30 21.57
CA VAL A 145 -1.15 7.86 20.16
C VAL A 145 -1.02 9.03 19.17
N GLY A 146 -1.74 10.13 19.42
CA GLY A 146 -1.70 11.31 18.56
C GLY A 146 -0.31 11.96 18.48
N GLN A 147 0.40 12.03 19.61
CA GLN A 147 1.76 12.58 19.65
C GLN A 147 2.75 11.64 18.96
N LEU A 148 2.58 10.33 19.14
CA LEU A 148 3.41 9.32 18.48
C LEU A 148 3.30 9.44 16.94
N ARG A 149 2.09 9.63 16.42
CA ARG A 149 1.86 9.91 15.00
C ARG A 149 2.64 11.15 14.55
N ASP A 150 2.50 12.26 15.26
CA ASP A 150 3.11 13.55 14.88
C ASP A 150 4.63 13.48 14.81
N MET A 151 5.26 12.73 15.73
CA MET A 151 6.70 12.49 15.71
C MET A 151 7.16 11.58 14.57
N SER A 152 6.36 10.56 14.24
CA SER A 152 6.69 9.57 13.22
C SER A 152 6.55 10.10 11.79
N ASN A 153 5.63 11.05 11.55
CA ASN A 153 5.16 11.37 10.21
C ASN A 153 5.47 12.82 9.81
N LYS A 154 6.65 13.06 9.23
CA LYS A 154 7.07 14.39 8.73
C LYS A 154 6.23 14.91 7.55
N ALA A 155 5.39 14.07 6.94
CA ALA A 155 4.66 14.37 5.71
C ALA A 155 3.16 14.69 5.92
N HIS A 156 2.69 14.88 7.16
CA HIS A 156 1.28 15.16 7.48
C HIS A 156 0.27 14.12 6.92
N ASN A 157 0.66 12.86 6.79
CA ASN A 157 -0.30 11.79 6.55
C ASN A 157 -1.09 11.53 7.85
N ALA A 158 -2.42 11.45 7.74
CA ALA A 158 -3.33 11.28 8.88
C ALA A 158 -3.29 9.88 9.53
N GLU A 159 -2.44 8.97 9.05
CA GLU A 159 -2.37 7.59 9.50
C GLU A 159 -1.02 7.27 10.15
N LEU A 160 -1.05 6.61 11.32
CA LEU A 160 0.13 5.98 11.93
C LEU A 160 0.20 4.52 11.50
N LYS A 161 1.28 4.14 10.80
CA LYS A 161 1.51 2.79 10.30
C LYS A 161 2.59 2.11 11.13
N LEU A 162 2.26 0.95 11.70
CA LEU A 162 3.13 0.16 12.57
C LEU A 162 3.23 -1.28 12.04
N PHE A 163 4.36 -1.92 12.31
CA PHE A 163 4.51 -3.38 12.18
C PHE A 163 4.62 -3.98 13.58
N LEU A 164 3.81 -4.98 13.87
CA LEU A 164 3.81 -5.68 15.16
C LEU A 164 4.66 -6.95 15.03
N GLU A 165 5.86 -6.89 15.62
CA GLU A 165 6.72 -8.05 15.83
C GLU A 165 6.23 -8.86 17.05
N VAL A 166 6.06 -10.16 16.82
CA VAL A 166 5.72 -11.14 17.84
C VAL A 166 6.69 -12.32 17.72
N GLY A 167 7.32 -12.72 18.82
CA GLY A 167 8.17 -13.92 18.78
C GLY A 167 7.30 -15.17 18.70
N CYS A 168 7.70 -16.17 17.91
CA CYS A 168 7.05 -17.48 17.89
C CYS A 168 7.93 -18.53 18.55
N GLY A 169 7.44 -19.15 19.63
CA GLY A 169 8.07 -20.28 20.27
C GLY A 169 7.91 -21.59 19.49
N PRO A 170 8.55 -22.68 19.94
CA PRO A 170 8.47 -23.99 19.28
C PRO A 170 7.04 -24.53 19.13
N ASP A 171 6.16 -24.22 20.09
CA ASP A 171 4.77 -24.66 20.12
C ASP A 171 3.81 -23.68 19.39
N LEU A 172 4.33 -22.80 18.54
CA LEU A 172 3.60 -21.70 17.89
C LEU A 172 2.95 -20.71 18.87
N GLN A 173 3.36 -20.74 20.14
CA GLN A 173 2.90 -19.80 21.15
C GLN A 173 3.70 -18.49 21.09
N PRO A 174 3.06 -17.34 21.32
CA PRO A 174 3.76 -16.06 21.41
C PRO A 174 4.81 -16.07 22.52
N ILE A 175 6.02 -15.65 22.19
CA ILE A 175 7.13 -15.44 23.12
C ILE A 175 7.61 -13.98 23.05
N PRO A 176 8.27 -13.46 24.10
CA PRO A 176 8.88 -12.14 24.04
C PRO A 176 9.83 -12.03 22.85
N PRO A 177 9.72 -10.98 22.02
CA PRO A 177 10.71 -10.73 20.98
C PRO A 177 12.11 -10.59 21.60
N PRO A 178 13.16 -11.16 20.98
CA PRO A 178 14.51 -11.13 21.52
C PRO A 178 15.02 -9.68 21.59
N ASP A 179 15.81 -9.35 22.63
CA ASP A 179 16.39 -8.01 22.77
C ASP A 179 17.21 -7.64 21.53
N LYS A 180 16.87 -6.50 20.93
CA LYS A 180 17.54 -6.00 19.73
C LYS A 180 18.68 -5.06 20.14
N THR A 181 19.91 -5.43 19.82
CA THR A 181 21.07 -4.56 19.94
C THR A 181 21.25 -3.72 18.67
N ARG A 182 22.18 -2.75 18.70
CA ARG A 182 22.53 -1.94 17.50
C ARG A 182 23.23 -2.76 16.41
N GLU A 183 23.70 -3.96 16.73
CA GLU A 183 24.29 -4.88 15.76
C GLU A 183 23.26 -5.84 15.17
N ASP A 184 22.06 -5.91 15.72
CA ASP A 184 21.00 -6.75 15.20
C ASP A 184 20.21 -5.99 14.14
N ILE A 185 19.81 -6.65 13.06
CA ILE A 185 18.95 -6.12 12.01
C ILE A 185 17.83 -7.13 11.70
N MET A 186 16.62 -6.62 11.46
CA MET A 186 15.46 -7.44 11.10
C MET A 186 15.34 -7.53 9.57
N LEU A 187 15.42 -8.76 9.06
CA LEU A 187 15.31 -9.07 7.64
C LEU A 187 14.07 -9.89 7.36
N PHE A 188 13.45 -9.64 6.22
CA PHE A 188 12.28 -10.34 5.73
C PHE A 188 12.65 -11.22 4.54
N PHE A 189 12.02 -12.38 4.43
CA PHE A 189 12.39 -13.38 3.45
C PHE A 189 11.20 -13.78 2.58
N LYS A 190 11.44 -13.78 1.27
CA LYS A 190 10.50 -14.28 0.27
C LYS A 190 11.12 -15.46 -0.47
N LEU A 191 10.37 -16.51 -0.70
CA LEU A 191 10.78 -17.66 -1.50
C LEU A 191 10.11 -17.57 -2.86
N TYR A 192 10.91 -17.68 -3.91
CA TYR A 192 10.45 -17.84 -5.29
C TYR A 192 10.58 -19.31 -5.71
N ASP A 193 9.53 -19.83 -6.33
CA ASP A 193 9.48 -21.15 -6.96
C ASP A 193 9.41 -20.96 -8.49
N PRO A 194 10.53 -21.12 -9.22
CA PRO A 194 10.58 -20.91 -10.67
C PRO A 194 9.68 -21.87 -11.46
N GLU A 195 9.47 -23.10 -10.97
CA GLU A 195 8.63 -24.09 -11.65
C GLU A 195 7.16 -23.70 -11.61
N LYS A 196 6.73 -23.05 -10.52
CA LYS A 196 5.35 -22.58 -10.35
C LYS A 196 5.15 -21.13 -10.76
N GLY A 197 6.22 -20.33 -10.87
CA GLY A 197 6.12 -18.88 -11.03
C GLY A 197 5.47 -18.21 -9.81
N GLU A 198 5.72 -18.73 -8.61
CA GLU A 198 5.09 -18.28 -7.36
C GLU A 198 6.12 -17.67 -6.41
N LEU A 199 5.85 -16.46 -5.93
CA LEU A 199 6.62 -15.80 -4.88
C LEU A 199 5.80 -15.78 -3.59
N ARG A 200 6.36 -16.22 -2.46
CA ARG A 200 5.65 -16.25 -1.18
C ARG A 200 6.49 -15.72 -0.03
N TYR A 201 5.85 -15.16 0.97
CA TYR A 201 6.50 -14.84 2.24
C TYR A 201 6.84 -16.12 3.01
N VAL A 202 8.03 -16.17 3.62
CA VAL A 202 8.46 -17.33 4.43
C VAL A 202 8.82 -16.98 5.87
N GLY A 203 8.84 -15.69 6.21
CA GLY A 203 9.11 -15.21 7.57
C GLY A 203 10.19 -14.14 7.62
N ARG A 204 10.62 -13.86 8.84
CA ARG A 204 11.65 -12.87 9.17
C ARG A 204 12.65 -13.43 10.15
N LEU A 205 13.86 -12.87 10.15
CA LEU A 205 14.91 -13.23 11.12
C LEU A 205 15.56 -11.95 11.66
N LEU A 206 15.97 -12.03 12.93
CA LEU A 206 16.88 -11.07 13.52
C LEU A 206 18.31 -11.60 13.36
N VAL A 207 19.15 -10.89 12.60
CA VAL A 207 20.51 -11.33 12.26
C VAL A 207 21.53 -10.28 12.70
N LYS A 208 22.80 -10.70 12.87
CA LYS A 208 23.90 -9.77 13.16
C LYS A 208 24.38 -9.08 11.88
N LEU A 209 24.50 -7.76 11.93
CA LEU A 209 25.00 -6.91 10.84
C LEU A 209 26.44 -7.27 10.42
N SER A 210 27.25 -7.81 11.33
CA SER A 210 28.59 -8.35 11.06
C SER A 210 28.58 -9.77 10.48
N GLY A 211 27.47 -10.49 10.59
CA GLY A 211 27.29 -11.85 10.09
C GLY A 211 27.15 -11.90 8.56
N LYS A 212 27.15 -13.11 8.03
CA LYS A 212 27.13 -13.38 6.58
C LYS A 212 25.91 -14.21 6.20
N PRO A 213 25.30 -14.03 5.02
CA PRO A 213 24.14 -14.83 4.61
C PRO A 213 24.41 -16.34 4.64
N ILE A 214 25.64 -16.78 4.35
CA ILE A 214 26.02 -18.21 4.38
C ILE A 214 25.78 -18.88 5.74
N GLU A 215 25.84 -18.13 6.84
CA GLU A 215 25.62 -18.63 8.20
C GLU A 215 24.15 -18.94 8.48
N TYR A 216 23.23 -18.36 7.69
CA TYR A 216 21.79 -18.48 7.86
C TYR A 216 21.14 -19.44 6.85
N ILE A 217 21.89 -20.01 5.90
CA ILE A 217 21.37 -20.88 4.83
C ILE A 217 20.57 -22.05 5.40
N THR A 218 21.11 -22.77 6.39
CA THR A 218 20.39 -23.89 7.02
C THR A 218 19.05 -23.44 7.62
N LYS A 219 18.99 -22.22 8.18
CA LYS A 219 17.75 -21.67 8.73
C LYS A 219 16.77 -21.28 7.63
N LEU A 220 17.24 -20.67 6.54
CA LEU A 220 16.42 -20.33 5.37
C LEU A 220 15.85 -21.58 4.71
N ASN A 221 16.67 -22.62 4.54
CA ASN A 221 16.22 -23.93 4.05
C ASN A 221 15.14 -24.52 4.97
N GLN A 222 15.32 -24.45 6.29
CA GLN A 222 14.29 -24.89 7.24
C GLN A 222 12.97 -24.12 7.06
N MET A 223 13.03 -22.78 6.91
CA MET A 223 11.85 -21.93 6.70
C MET A 223 11.16 -22.21 5.35
N ALA A 224 11.94 -22.55 4.32
CA ALA A 224 11.42 -22.92 3.02
C ALA A 224 10.85 -24.35 2.96
N GLY A 225 11.20 -25.22 3.91
CA GLY A 225 10.89 -26.65 3.88
C GLY A 225 11.83 -27.47 2.99
N PHE A 226 13.06 -26.98 2.78
CA PHE A 226 14.10 -27.64 1.99
C PHE A 226 15.03 -28.51 2.84
N ALA A 227 15.88 -29.29 2.16
CA ALA A 227 16.98 -29.99 2.81
C ALA A 227 17.97 -28.98 3.43
N PRO A 228 18.58 -29.28 4.60
CA PRO A 228 19.49 -28.36 5.30
C PRO A 228 20.66 -27.85 4.45
N ASP A 229 21.14 -28.68 3.53
CA ASP A 229 22.26 -28.48 2.61
C ASP A 229 21.83 -28.14 1.17
N GLU A 230 20.54 -27.86 0.95
CA GLU A 230 20.03 -27.40 -0.34
C GLU A 230 20.77 -26.12 -0.79
N GLU A 231 21.22 -26.12 -2.04
CA GLU A 231 21.84 -24.95 -2.65
C GLU A 231 20.77 -23.95 -3.09
N ILE A 232 20.84 -22.74 -2.52
CA ILE A 232 19.89 -21.65 -2.79
C ILE A 232 20.61 -20.40 -3.29
N GLU A 233 19.97 -19.61 -4.13
CA GLU A 233 20.45 -18.29 -4.56
C GLU A 233 19.71 -17.20 -3.79
N LEU A 234 20.42 -16.10 -3.47
CA LEU A 234 19.89 -15.01 -2.67
C LEU A 234 19.90 -13.73 -3.50
N TYR A 235 18.84 -12.94 -3.39
CA TYR A 235 18.68 -11.67 -4.08
C TYR A 235 18.14 -10.62 -3.11
N GLU A 236 18.67 -9.41 -3.17
CA GLU A 236 18.17 -8.27 -2.44
C GLU A 236 17.07 -7.57 -3.24
N GLU A 237 15.91 -7.35 -2.63
CA GLU A 237 14.82 -6.58 -3.23
C GLU A 237 14.96 -5.09 -2.88
N ILE A 238 15.58 -4.33 -3.80
CA ILE A 238 16.02 -2.94 -3.57
C ILE A 238 14.96 -1.93 -4.01
N LYS A 239 14.44 -2.04 -5.24
CA LYS A 239 13.57 -1.00 -5.85
C LYS A 239 12.65 -1.60 -6.91
N PHE A 240 11.49 -0.99 -7.11
CA PHE A 240 10.51 -1.42 -8.12
C PHE A 240 10.20 -0.36 -9.17
N GLU A 241 10.07 0.90 -8.76
CA GLU A 241 9.66 2.00 -9.62
C GLU A 241 10.78 3.06 -9.68
N PRO A 242 11.17 3.55 -10.87
CA PRO A 242 10.56 3.31 -12.19
C PRO A 242 11.07 2.05 -12.91
N CYS A 243 12.00 1.32 -12.29
CA CYS A 243 12.56 0.09 -12.81
C CYS A 243 12.85 -0.86 -11.65
N VAL A 244 12.71 -2.15 -11.93
CA VAL A 244 13.01 -3.22 -10.97
C VAL A 244 14.52 -3.27 -10.76
N MET A 245 14.92 -3.25 -9.50
CA MET A 245 16.28 -3.48 -9.05
C MET A 245 16.24 -4.59 -8.00
N CYS A 246 16.62 -5.78 -8.44
CA CYS A 246 16.76 -6.95 -7.59
C CYS A 246 18.11 -7.58 -7.91
N GLU A 247 19.05 -7.49 -6.96
CA GLU A 247 20.46 -7.82 -7.20
C GLU A 247 20.88 -9.07 -6.46
N HIS A 248 21.79 -9.85 -7.05
CA HIS A 248 22.31 -11.05 -6.41
C HIS A 248 23.09 -10.69 -5.14
N LEU A 249 22.75 -11.32 -4.03
CA LEU A 249 23.39 -11.10 -2.75
C LEU A 249 24.54 -12.11 -2.53
N ASP A 250 25.77 -11.62 -2.43
CA ASP A 250 26.93 -12.47 -2.14
C ASP A 250 26.83 -13.06 -0.72
N LYS A 251 26.71 -14.39 -0.65
CA LYS A 251 26.61 -15.18 0.57
C LYS A 251 27.83 -15.04 1.50
N ARG A 252 28.98 -14.65 0.96
CA ARG A 252 30.27 -14.57 1.68
C ARG A 252 30.57 -13.17 2.22
N CYS A 253 29.88 -12.16 1.68
CA CYS A 253 29.96 -10.78 2.13
C CYS A 253 29.13 -10.61 3.42
N SER A 254 29.55 -9.73 4.33
CA SER A 254 28.73 -9.44 5.51
C SER A 254 27.57 -8.52 5.16
N PHE A 255 26.48 -8.61 5.92
CA PHE A 255 25.31 -7.73 5.72
C PHE A 255 25.70 -6.24 5.74
N ARG A 256 26.63 -5.85 6.63
CA ARG A 256 27.19 -4.49 6.68
C ARG A 256 27.80 -4.04 5.35
N LEU A 257 28.63 -4.89 4.74
CA LEU A 257 29.34 -4.54 3.51
C LEU A 257 28.40 -4.52 2.31
N SER A 258 27.37 -5.38 2.32
CA SER A 258 26.28 -5.36 1.35
C SER A 258 25.26 -4.23 1.59
N GLN A 259 25.48 -3.33 2.56
CA GLN A 259 24.57 -2.22 2.90
C GLN A 259 23.15 -2.66 3.30
N ILE A 260 23.03 -3.88 3.85
CA ILE A 260 21.77 -4.43 4.31
C ILE A 260 21.39 -3.82 5.67
N GLU A 261 20.15 -3.37 5.79
CA GLU A 261 19.60 -2.65 6.94
C GLU A 261 18.27 -3.26 7.45
N ASP A 262 17.77 -2.73 8.56
CA ASP A 262 16.45 -3.09 9.10
C ASP A 262 15.33 -2.86 8.06
N GLY A 263 14.52 -3.88 7.83
CA GLY A 263 13.41 -3.86 6.88
C GLY A 263 13.76 -4.26 5.46
N ASP A 264 15.00 -4.69 5.21
CA ASP A 264 15.38 -5.24 3.91
C ASP A 264 14.76 -6.60 3.67
N ILE A 265 14.50 -6.86 2.39
CA ILE A 265 13.86 -8.09 1.92
C ILE A 265 14.87 -8.85 1.10
N ILE A 266 15.12 -10.09 1.50
CA ILE A 266 15.92 -11.04 0.75
C ILE A 266 14.97 -12.04 0.11
N CYS A 267 14.93 -12.03 -1.22
CA CYS A 267 14.29 -13.08 -1.98
C CYS A 267 15.28 -14.23 -2.21
N PHE A 268 14.81 -15.46 -2.20
CA PHE A 268 15.66 -16.60 -2.51
C PHE A 268 14.90 -17.69 -3.25
N GLN A 269 15.65 -18.55 -3.93
CA GLN A 269 15.14 -19.69 -4.69
C GLN A 269 16.15 -20.83 -4.65
N LYS A 270 15.74 -22.02 -5.08
CA LYS A 270 16.69 -23.12 -5.32
C LYS A 270 17.58 -22.77 -6.51
N SER A 271 18.85 -23.16 -6.44
CA SER A 271 19.73 -23.11 -7.61
C SER A 271 19.22 -24.08 -8.68
N LEU A 272 18.93 -23.56 -9.87
CA LEU A 272 18.43 -24.37 -10.97
C LEU A 272 19.59 -25.04 -11.71
N PRO A 273 19.48 -26.33 -12.06
CA PRO A 273 20.30 -26.91 -13.12
C PRO A 273 20.09 -26.17 -14.44
N ILE A 274 21.14 -26.05 -15.26
CA ILE A 274 21.12 -25.35 -16.56
C ILE A 274 19.96 -25.84 -17.46
N ALA A 275 19.67 -27.14 -17.46
CA ALA A 275 18.59 -27.72 -18.28
C ALA A 275 17.17 -27.31 -17.84
N SER A 276 16.97 -26.92 -16.58
CA SER A 276 15.67 -26.45 -16.06
C SER A 276 15.47 -24.95 -16.22
N GLU A 277 16.54 -24.17 -16.38
CA GLU A 277 16.43 -22.72 -16.67
C GLU A 277 15.74 -22.47 -18.01
N GLU A 278 16.01 -23.31 -19.01
CA GLU A 278 15.43 -23.20 -20.36
C GLU A 278 13.93 -23.56 -20.40
N ALA A 279 13.46 -24.32 -19.41
CA ALA A 279 12.07 -24.76 -19.33
C ALA A 279 11.17 -23.80 -18.52
N CYS A 280 11.76 -22.98 -17.64
CA CYS A 280 11.03 -22.03 -16.81
C CYS A 280 10.83 -20.71 -17.54
N GLN A 281 9.60 -20.18 -17.53
CA GLN A 281 9.30 -18.90 -18.18
C GLN A 281 10.05 -17.72 -17.52
N TYR A 282 10.24 -17.80 -16.20
CA TYR A 282 10.96 -16.82 -15.40
C TYR A 282 11.93 -17.59 -14.47
N PRO A 283 13.18 -17.80 -14.89
CA PRO A 283 14.10 -18.70 -14.21
C PRO A 283 14.58 -18.16 -12.86
N ASP A 284 14.57 -16.84 -12.67
CA ASP A 284 15.07 -16.19 -11.46
C ASP A 284 14.14 -15.10 -10.90
N VAL A 285 14.41 -14.70 -9.64
CA VAL A 285 13.65 -13.64 -8.96
C VAL A 285 13.67 -12.33 -9.75
N PRO A 286 14.82 -11.82 -10.24
CA PRO A 286 14.84 -10.56 -10.99
C PRO A 286 13.93 -10.61 -12.23
N SER A 287 13.99 -11.68 -13.02
CA SER A 287 13.16 -11.87 -14.22
C SER A 287 11.68 -11.94 -13.87
N PHE A 288 11.33 -12.64 -12.79
CA PHE A 288 9.94 -12.72 -12.31
C PHE A 288 9.42 -11.34 -11.86
N LEU A 289 10.21 -10.59 -11.08
CA LEU A 289 9.81 -9.26 -10.64
C LEU A 289 9.70 -8.26 -11.80
N GLU A 290 10.57 -8.38 -12.82
CA GLU A 290 10.46 -7.59 -14.05
C GLU A 290 9.18 -7.92 -14.84
N TYR A 291 8.82 -9.20 -14.92
CA TYR A 291 7.53 -9.60 -15.46
C TYR A 291 6.38 -8.95 -14.68
N VAL A 292 6.36 -9.08 -13.35
CA VAL A 292 5.30 -8.51 -12.52
C VAL A 292 5.21 -6.99 -12.66
N HIS A 293 6.34 -6.28 -12.70
CA HIS A 293 6.39 -4.83 -12.91
C HIS A 293 5.73 -4.40 -14.22
N ASN A 294 5.96 -5.17 -15.28
CA ASN A 294 5.43 -4.87 -16.60
C ASN A 294 4.05 -5.47 -16.84
N ARG A 295 3.59 -6.42 -16.03
CA ARG A 295 2.29 -7.07 -16.17
C ARG A 295 1.14 -6.09 -15.96
N GLN A 296 0.17 -6.14 -16.86
CA GLN A 296 -1.07 -5.38 -16.77
C GLN A 296 -2.24 -6.24 -17.24
N ILE A 297 -3.30 -6.34 -16.43
CA ILE A 297 -4.58 -6.88 -16.88
C ILE A 297 -5.34 -5.75 -17.57
N VAL A 298 -5.66 -5.94 -18.85
CA VAL A 298 -6.37 -4.97 -19.69
C VAL A 298 -7.74 -5.53 -20.06
N HIS A 299 -8.77 -4.74 -19.79
CA HIS A 299 -10.15 -5.04 -20.13
C HIS A 299 -10.47 -4.48 -21.50
N PHE A 300 -10.91 -5.34 -22.43
CA PHE A 300 -11.31 -4.96 -23.77
C PHE A 300 -12.82 -4.86 -23.87
N ARG A 301 -13.28 -3.82 -24.55
CA ARG A 301 -14.70 -3.55 -24.80
C ARG A 301 -14.93 -3.36 -26.28
N SER A 302 -15.98 -3.96 -26.82
CA SER A 302 -16.43 -3.64 -28.18
C SER A 302 -16.98 -2.21 -28.24
N LEU A 303 -16.72 -1.50 -29.34
CA LEU A 303 -17.28 -0.16 -29.58
C LEU A 303 -18.81 -0.17 -29.65
N GLU A 304 -19.41 -1.30 -30.02
CA GLU A 304 -20.87 -1.48 -30.04
C GLU A 304 -21.44 -1.55 -28.62
N ARG A 305 -20.63 -1.96 -27.64
CA ARG A 305 -21.01 -2.17 -26.24
C ARG A 305 -19.96 -1.55 -25.28
N PRO A 306 -19.75 -0.23 -25.30
CA PRO A 306 -18.61 0.43 -24.64
C PRO A 306 -18.68 0.43 -23.11
N LYS A 307 -19.82 0.03 -22.53
CA LYS A 307 -20.03 -0.07 -21.08
C LYS A 307 -19.85 -1.49 -20.53
N GLU A 308 -19.67 -2.47 -21.40
CA GLU A 308 -19.58 -3.88 -21.03
C GLU A 308 -18.17 -4.39 -21.32
N ASP A 309 -17.55 -4.99 -20.31
CA ASP A 309 -16.30 -5.72 -20.49
C ASP A 309 -16.59 -6.99 -21.29
N ASP A 310 -15.94 -7.15 -22.44
CA ASP A 310 -16.14 -8.32 -23.30
C ASP A 310 -15.21 -9.45 -22.86
N PHE A 311 -13.92 -9.13 -22.74
CA PHE A 311 -12.90 -10.04 -22.19
C PHE A 311 -11.74 -9.25 -21.59
N CYS A 312 -10.93 -9.92 -20.78
CA CYS A 312 -9.66 -9.41 -20.30
C CYS A 312 -8.48 -10.19 -20.89
N LEU A 313 -7.35 -9.50 -21.03
CA LEU A 313 -6.08 -10.10 -21.40
C LEU A 313 -4.97 -9.58 -20.50
N GLU A 314 -4.07 -10.47 -20.16
CA GLU A 314 -2.80 -10.11 -19.56
C GLU A 314 -1.83 -9.65 -20.66
N LEU A 315 -1.34 -8.41 -20.50
CA LEU A 315 -0.41 -7.76 -21.40
C LEU A 315 0.78 -7.23 -20.60
N SER A 316 1.83 -6.83 -21.31
CA SER A 316 3.01 -6.19 -20.76
C SER A 316 3.05 -4.72 -21.14
N LYS A 317 3.51 -3.86 -20.23
CA LYS A 317 3.78 -2.42 -20.47
C LYS A 317 4.77 -2.19 -21.61
N ILE A 318 5.59 -3.20 -21.93
CA ILE A 318 6.59 -3.14 -23.01
C ILE A 318 6.01 -3.55 -24.38
N HIS A 319 4.81 -4.13 -24.42
CA HIS A 319 4.20 -4.54 -25.69
C HIS A 319 3.97 -3.34 -26.60
N THR A 320 4.35 -3.51 -27.85
CA THR A 320 4.02 -2.58 -28.93
C THR A 320 2.56 -2.73 -29.35
N TYR A 321 2.07 -1.81 -30.18
CA TYR A 321 0.72 -1.91 -30.75
C TYR A 321 0.49 -3.26 -31.46
N ASP A 322 1.49 -3.71 -32.22
CA ASP A 322 1.41 -4.94 -33.01
C ASP A 322 1.33 -6.18 -32.10
N ASP A 323 2.16 -6.24 -31.04
CA ASP A 323 2.11 -7.33 -30.05
C ASP A 323 0.74 -7.44 -29.37
N VAL A 324 0.14 -6.30 -29.03
CA VAL A 324 -1.20 -6.25 -28.41
C VAL A 324 -2.25 -6.75 -29.39
N VAL A 325 -2.21 -6.28 -30.64
CA VAL A 325 -3.20 -6.63 -31.66
C VAL A 325 -3.11 -8.12 -32.04
N GLU A 326 -1.91 -8.69 -32.15
CA GLU A 326 -1.72 -10.12 -32.39
C GLU A 326 -2.33 -10.99 -31.27
N ARG A 327 -2.07 -10.61 -30.01
CA ARG A 327 -2.65 -11.30 -28.84
C ARG A 327 -4.17 -11.19 -28.78
N VAL A 328 -4.71 -10.02 -29.12
CA VAL A 328 -6.17 -9.81 -29.21
C VAL A 328 -6.76 -10.67 -30.34
N ALA A 329 -6.13 -10.71 -31.52
CA ALA A 329 -6.56 -11.51 -32.65
C ALA A 329 -6.65 -13.00 -32.29
N HIS A 330 -5.59 -13.52 -31.66
CA HIS A 330 -5.57 -14.89 -31.17
C HIS A 330 -6.68 -15.16 -30.14
N LYS A 331 -6.95 -14.22 -29.22
CA LYS A 331 -7.99 -14.37 -28.19
C LYS A 331 -9.40 -14.45 -28.76
N ILE A 332 -9.68 -13.69 -29.82
CA ILE A 332 -11.01 -13.65 -30.46
C ILE A 332 -11.14 -14.61 -31.66
N GLY A 333 -10.10 -15.39 -31.96
CA GLY A 333 -10.09 -16.36 -33.06
C GLY A 333 -10.05 -15.71 -34.45
N LEU A 334 -9.35 -14.58 -34.59
CA LEU A 334 -9.19 -13.86 -35.84
C LEU A 334 -7.82 -14.14 -36.47
N ASP A 335 -7.81 -14.63 -37.72
CA ASP A 335 -6.57 -15.02 -38.41
C ASP A 335 -5.69 -13.83 -38.84
N ASP A 336 -6.29 -12.65 -39.02
CA ASP A 336 -5.61 -11.46 -39.54
C ASP A 336 -5.69 -10.32 -38.51
N PRO A 337 -4.60 -10.06 -37.76
CA PRO A 337 -4.57 -9.02 -36.75
C PRO A 337 -4.79 -7.61 -37.31
N SER A 338 -4.49 -7.36 -38.60
CA SER A 338 -4.64 -6.03 -39.21
C SER A 338 -6.09 -5.53 -39.28
N LYS A 339 -7.06 -6.43 -39.06
CA LYS A 339 -8.49 -6.11 -38.98
C LYS A 339 -8.90 -5.54 -37.63
N ILE A 340 -8.02 -5.52 -36.64
CA ILE A 340 -8.29 -4.94 -35.32
C ILE A 340 -7.79 -3.49 -35.28
N ARG A 341 -8.68 -2.60 -34.85
CA ARG A 341 -8.36 -1.20 -34.56
C ARG A 341 -8.65 -0.91 -33.10
N LEU A 342 -7.63 -0.52 -32.36
CA LEU A 342 -7.78 -0.09 -30.97
C LEU A 342 -8.02 1.41 -30.90
N THR A 343 -8.82 1.84 -29.92
CA THR A 343 -9.08 3.25 -29.61
C THR A 343 -8.60 3.56 -28.22
N SER A 344 -7.96 4.72 -28.03
CA SER A 344 -7.57 5.14 -26.68
C SER A 344 -8.79 5.36 -25.79
N HIS A 345 -8.67 5.04 -24.51
CA HIS A 345 -9.73 5.20 -23.52
C HIS A 345 -9.70 6.59 -22.89
N ASN A 346 -10.88 7.19 -22.65
CA ASN A 346 -11.02 8.35 -21.78
C ASN A 346 -11.47 7.89 -20.39
N CYS A 347 -10.57 8.00 -19.40
CA CYS A 347 -10.81 7.57 -18.02
C CYS A 347 -11.91 8.37 -17.30
N TYR A 348 -12.24 9.58 -17.75
CA TYR A 348 -13.29 10.41 -17.13
C TYR A 348 -14.68 10.09 -17.69
N SER A 349 -14.81 9.94 -19.00
CA SER A 349 -16.11 9.65 -19.63
C SER A 349 -16.40 8.15 -19.73
N GLN A 350 -15.41 7.30 -19.46
CA GLN A 350 -15.47 5.84 -19.65
C GLN A 350 -15.82 5.46 -21.11
N GLN A 351 -15.53 6.34 -22.07
CA GLN A 351 -15.82 6.16 -23.49
C GLN A 351 -14.52 6.11 -24.32
N PRO A 352 -14.55 5.48 -25.50
CA PRO A 352 -13.45 5.59 -26.47
C PRO A 352 -13.25 7.05 -26.86
N LYS A 353 -11.99 7.49 -26.98
CA LYS A 353 -11.69 8.77 -27.62
C LYS A 353 -12.01 8.66 -29.13
N PRO A 354 -12.62 9.70 -29.71
CA PRO A 354 -13.00 9.70 -31.13
C PRO A 354 -11.79 9.58 -32.07
#